data_AF-A0AAE4VGR1-F1
#
_entry.id   AF-A0AAE4VGR1-F1
#
_cell.length_a   1.000
_cell.length_b   1.000
_cell.length_c   1.000
_cell.angle_alpha   90.00
_cell.angle_beta   90.00
_cell.angle_gamma   90.00
#
_symmetry.space_group_name_H-M   'P 1'
#
loop_
_entity.id
_entity.type
_entity.pdbx_description
1 polymer ?
#
loop_
_entity_poly.entity_id
_entity_poly.type
_entity_poly.pdbx_seq_one_letter_code
_entity_poly.pdbx_strand_id
1 'polypeptide(L)' 'WIVASDPDEAVEKVGQYVTWGLNHLVFHAPGHDQRRFLDLFKKDLEPRLRKLG' A
#
# COMPACT_ATOMS: atom_id res chain seq x y z
N TRP A 1 3.77 7.84 -7.85
CA TRP A 1 4.05 6.43 -8.20
C TRP A 1 4.98 5.88 -7.14
N ILE A 2 4.64 4.74 -6.54
CA ILE A 2 5.45 4.06 -5.52
C ILE A 2 5.95 2.76 -6.15
N VAL A 3 7.27 2.56 -6.18
CA VAL A 3 7.92 1.30 -6.57
C VAL A 3 8.73 0.85 -5.35
N ALA A 4 8.43 -0.35 -4.85
CA ALA A 4 9.06 -0.92 -3.67
C ALA A 4 8.96 -2.45 -3.73
N SER A 5 9.96 -3.12 -3.15
CA SER A 5 9.93 -4.58 -2.90
C SER A 5 9.95 -4.91 -1.40
N ASP A 6 10.14 -3.91 -0.54
CA ASP A 6 9.99 -4.00 0.91
C ASP A 6 8.62 -3.40 1.31
N PRO A 7 7.80 -4.12 2.10
CA PRO A 7 6.47 -3.63 2.49
C PRO A 7 6.52 -2.45 3.47
N ASP A 8 7.54 -2.33 4.32
CA ASP A 8 7.66 -1.22 5.27
C ASP A 8 7.98 0.08 4.52
N GLU A 9 8.85 0.04 3.51
CA GLU A 9 9.11 1.17 2.62
C GLU A 9 7.85 1.61 1.85
N ALA A 10 7.07 0.64 1.35
CA ALA A 10 5.82 0.93 0.66
C ALA A 10 4.81 1.63 1.59
N VAL A 11 4.69 1.16 2.84
CA VAL A 11 3.78 1.72 3.84
C VAL A 11 4.20 3.13 4.26
N GLU A 12 5.51 3.39 4.44
CA GLU A 12 6.02 4.73 4.73
C GLU A 12 5.61 5.75 3.65
N LYS A 13 5.82 5.38 2.39
CA LYS A 13 5.45 6.22 1.23
C LYS A 13 3.93 6.43 1.14
N VAL A 14 3.14 5.40 1.44
CA VAL A 14 1.67 5.54 1.50
C VAL A 14 1.24 6.43 2.68
N GLY A 15 1.91 6.32 3.83
CA GLY A 15 1.60 7.07 5.05
C GLY A 15 1.71 8.59 4.87
N GLN A 16 2.55 9.08 3.96
CA GLN A 16 2.59 10.51 3.62
C GLN A 16 1.22 11.04 3.17
N TYR A 17 0.47 10.26 2.38
CA TYR A 17 -0.88 10.65 1.93
C TYR A 17 -1.89 10.68 3.07
N VAL A 18 -1.73 9.79 4.06
CA VAL A 18 -2.55 9.79 5.29
C VAL A 18 -2.25 11.03 6.12
N THR A 19 -0.97 11.39 6.29
CA THR A 19 -0.54 12.63 6.97
C THR A 19 -1.09 13.88 6.30
N TRP A 20 -1.29 13.86 4.98
CA TRP A 20 -1.94 14.96 4.24
C TRP A 20 -3.47 14.98 4.35
N GLY A 21 -4.06 14.02 5.08
CA GLY A 21 -5.49 13.99 5.39
C GLY A 21 -6.34 13.10 4.49
N LEU A 22 -5.75 12.31 3.59
CA LEU A 22 -6.51 11.32 2.81
C LEU A 22 -6.90 10.13 3.68
N ASN A 23 -8.17 9.74 3.63
CA ASN A 23 -8.74 8.68 4.49
C ASN A 23 -9.39 7.51 3.72
N HIS A 24 -9.48 7.61 2.39
CA HIS A 24 -9.93 6.52 1.51
C HIS A 24 -8.91 6.35 0.38
N LEU A 25 -8.02 5.36 0.53
CA LEU A 25 -6.94 5.10 -0.40
C LEU A 25 -7.32 3.98 -1.37
N VAL A 26 -7.30 4.28 -2.67
CA VAL A 26 -7.53 3.30 -3.74
C VAL A 26 -6.19 2.98 -4.41
N PHE A 27 -5.84 1.69 -4.46
CA PHE A 27 -4.55 1.24 -4.97
C PHE A 27 -4.67 0.76 -6.41
N HIS A 28 -3.78 1.25 -7.28
CA HIS A 28 -3.65 0.83 -8.67
C HIS A 28 -2.25 0.26 -8.89
N ALA A 29 -2.16 -1.05 -9.09
CA ALA A 29 -0.91 -1.72 -9.42
C ALA A 29 -0.75 -1.87 -10.94
N PRO A 30 0.44 -1.65 -11.51
CA PRO A 30 0.64 -1.68 -12.96
C PRO A 30 0.88 -3.09 -13.55
N GLY A 31 1.20 -4.09 -12.71
CA GLY A 31 1.61 -5.42 -13.17
C GLY A 31 0.46 -6.21 -13.81
N HIS A 32 0.77 -7.09 -14.77
CA HIS A 32 -0.26 -7.93 -15.41
C HIS A 32 -0.87 -8.95 -14.42
N ASP A 33 -0.07 -9.42 -13.44
CA ASP A 33 -0.53 -10.34 -12.40
C ASP A 33 -1.19 -9.59 -11.22
N GLN A 34 -2.40 -9.10 -11.49
CA GLN A 34 -3.21 -8.40 -10.48
C GLN A 34 -3.62 -9.29 -9.31
N ARG A 35 -3.77 -10.61 -9.53
CA ARG A 35 -4.13 -11.53 -8.46
C ARG A 35 -3.04 -11.60 -7.41
N ARG A 36 -1.78 -11.74 -7.84
CA ARG A 36 -0.61 -11.67 -6.95
C ARG A 36 -0.55 -10.34 -6.20
N PHE A 37 -0.87 -9.21 -6.85
CA PHE A 37 -0.92 -7.92 -6.14
C PHE A 37 -1.94 -7.94 -5.01
N LEU A 38 -3.17 -8.41 -5.24
CA LEU A 38 -4.19 -8.48 -4.18
C LEU A 38 -3.79 -9.40 -3.02
N ASP A 39 -3.18 -10.55 -3.34
CA ASP A 39 -2.72 -11.50 -2.33
C ASP A 39 -1.58 -10.92 -1.48
N LEU A 40 -0.60 -10.23 -2.11
CA LEU A 40 0.47 -9.52 -1.41
C LEU A 40 -0.03 -8.29 -0.65
N PHE A 41 -0.98 -7.55 -1.20
CA PHE A 41 -1.59 -6.40 -0.52
C PHE A 41 -2.22 -6.85 0.80
N LYS A 42 -3.06 -7.89 0.76
CA LYS A 42 -3.72 -8.46 1.94
C LYS A 42 -2.71 -8.98 2.97
N LYS A 43 -1.65 -9.65 2.50
CA LYS A 43 -0.64 -10.28 3.37
C LYS A 43 0.30 -9.26 4.02
N ASP A 44 0.83 -8.35 3.22
CA ASP A 44 2.00 -7.55 3.59
C ASP A 44 1.63 -6.08 3.88
N LEU A 45 0.72 -5.48 3.11
CA LEU A 45 0.41 -4.04 3.22
C LEU A 45 -0.77 -3.75 4.14
N GLU A 46 -1.90 -4.45 3.98
CA GLU A 46 -3.13 -4.20 4.74
C GLU A 46 -2.90 -4.17 6.27
N PRO A 47 -2.20 -5.14 6.89
CA PRO A 47 -2.01 -5.15 8.34
C PRO A 47 -1.17 -3.99 8.86
N ARG A 48 -0.28 -3.43 8.01
CA ARG A 48 0.59 -2.30 8.36
C ARG A 48 -0.14 -0.97 8.16
N LEU A 49 -0.84 -0.82 7.04
CA LEU A 49 -1.66 0.36 6.75
C LEU A 49 -2.76 0.57 7.79
N ARG A 50 -3.37 -0.52 8.29
CA ARG A 50 -4.35 -0.46 9.39
C ARG A 50 -3.80 0.07 10.72
N LYS A 51 -2.48 0.19 10.88
CA LYS A 51 -1.85 0.78 12.07
C LYS A 51 -1.56 2.28 11.91
N LEU A 52 -1.75 2.83 10.71
CA LEU A 52 -1.54 4.26 10.44
C LEU A 52 -2.73 5.14 10.85
N GLY A 53 -3.87 4.53 11.22
CA GLY A 53 -5.08 5.20 11.69
C GLY A 53 -5.61 4.57 12.96
#